data_AF-A0A938SPB1-F1
#
_entry.id   AF-A0A938SPB1-F1
#
_cell.length_a   1.000
_cell.length_b   1.000
_cell.length_c   1.000
_cell.angle_alpha   90.00
_cell.angle_beta   90.00
_cell.angle_gamma   90.00
#
_symmetry.space_group_name_H-M   'P 1'
#
loop_
_entity.id
_entity.type
_entity.pdbx_description
1 polymer ?
#
loop_
_entity_poly.entity_id
_entity_poly.type
_entity_poly.pdbx_seq_one_letter_code
_entity_poly.pdbx_strand_id
1 'polypeptide(L)'
;MDAREHGDPQFFDEDREWLEKQPKMTPWPAGCGMLLAALKQWLVGYLVPLRVRNAQDGAGDQETYLRRMWGSWRHHWHDAVAGNGNTPTDGLAVAEQIRQGRGYRGKGDLGGDPLGDVVLAEAAGRREACAVAEFTRRFHGFAMGQAIKVRREVAQDPDDYWNRLLCKLLGNAVGGGALKQFHGHCGLRNWLGTVAKRLAWKVVKPKPPQPPLEHGGEQPSNWTPEDELRLSAAVARIPQWLASLDASDRALVQMCLLDRLPQKDAAAVLKRHPGNVARRLKDLQRDYLDSLDC
;
A
#
# COMPACT_ATOMS: atom_id res chain seq x y z
N MET A 1 -45.53 -1.38 -9.84
CA MET A 1 -44.12 -1.64 -10.19
C MET A 1 -43.34 -0.39 -9.82
N ASP A 2 -42.83 -0.37 -8.60
CA ASP A 2 -42.10 0.77 -8.03
C ASP A 2 -40.70 0.85 -8.67
N ALA A 3 -40.44 1.91 -9.42
CA ALA A 3 -39.12 2.22 -10.00
C ALA A 3 -38.06 2.62 -8.94
N ARG A 4 -38.30 2.32 -7.65
CA ARG A 4 -37.42 2.69 -6.52
C ARG A 4 -36.50 1.57 -6.05
N GLU A 5 -36.59 0.36 -6.61
CA GLU A 5 -35.76 -0.78 -6.19
C GLU A 5 -34.41 -0.91 -6.91
N HIS A 6 -34.07 0.00 -7.82
CA HIS A 6 -32.73 0.07 -8.38
C HIS A 6 -32.03 1.30 -7.84
N GLY A 7 -31.46 1.11 -6.64
CA GLY A 7 -30.78 2.11 -5.83
C GLY A 7 -30.01 3.12 -6.67
N ASP A 8 -30.56 4.33 -6.72
CA ASP A 8 -29.87 5.49 -7.24
C ASP A 8 -28.62 5.68 -6.38
N PRO A 9 -27.41 5.76 -6.96
CA PRO A 9 -26.21 5.95 -6.19
C PRO A 9 -26.26 7.35 -5.57
N GLN A 10 -26.58 7.40 -4.29
CA GLN A 10 -26.66 8.63 -3.47
C GLN A 10 -25.37 9.47 -3.52
N PHE A 11 -24.25 8.90 -4.01
CA PHE A 11 -22.99 9.62 -4.10
C PHE A 11 -22.94 10.69 -5.20
N PHE A 12 -23.92 10.78 -6.11
CA PHE A 12 -24.05 11.96 -7.00
C PHE A 12 -24.72 13.14 -6.31
N ASP A 13 -25.53 12.92 -5.28
CA ASP A 13 -26.30 13.97 -4.62
C ASP A 13 -25.41 14.99 -3.90
N GLU A 14 -24.22 14.56 -3.45
CA GLU A 14 -23.17 15.43 -2.90
C GLU A 14 -22.73 16.54 -3.87
N ASP A 15 -22.95 16.33 -5.17
CA ASP A 15 -22.52 17.22 -6.27
C ASP A 15 -23.69 17.79 -7.07
N ARG A 16 -24.93 17.56 -6.64
CA ARG A 16 -26.13 17.85 -7.42
C ARG A 16 -26.21 19.29 -7.92
N GLU A 17 -26.02 20.25 -7.02
CA GLU A 17 -26.13 21.69 -7.37
C GLU A 17 -25.10 22.11 -8.43
N TRP A 18 -23.91 21.50 -8.42
CA TRP A 18 -22.87 21.77 -9.40
C TRP A 18 -23.14 21.03 -10.72
N LEU A 19 -23.59 19.78 -10.64
CA LEU A 19 -23.87 18.94 -11.80
C LEU A 19 -25.07 19.42 -12.61
N GLU A 20 -26.15 19.90 -11.98
CA GLU A 20 -27.32 20.43 -12.70
C GLU A 20 -26.98 21.60 -13.62
N LYS A 21 -25.86 22.30 -13.38
CA LYS A 21 -25.33 23.38 -14.22
C LYS A 21 -24.56 22.86 -15.45
N GLN A 22 -24.28 21.55 -15.52
CA GLN A 22 -23.51 20.94 -16.60
C GLN A 22 -24.41 20.43 -17.75
N PRO A 23 -23.89 20.33 -18.98
CA PRO A 23 -24.62 19.78 -20.12
C PRO A 23 -25.12 18.36 -19.84
N LYS A 24 -26.33 18.04 -20.33
CA LYS A 24 -26.98 16.72 -20.23
C LYS A 24 -27.33 16.24 -18.81
N MET A 25 -27.21 17.10 -17.80
CA MET A 25 -27.61 16.77 -16.42
C MET A 25 -29.07 17.10 -16.09
N THR A 26 -29.77 17.83 -16.98
CA THR A 26 -31.19 18.15 -16.82
C THR A 26 -32.03 17.38 -17.85
N PRO A 27 -33.04 16.59 -17.43
CA PRO A 27 -33.51 16.41 -16.05
C PRO A 27 -32.57 15.51 -15.20
N TRP A 28 -32.47 15.82 -13.90
CA TRP A 28 -31.54 15.17 -12.95
C TRP A 28 -31.53 13.63 -13.01
N PRO A 29 -32.69 12.92 -12.97
CA PRO A 29 -32.68 11.46 -13.02
C PRO A 29 -32.08 10.89 -14.32
N ALA A 30 -32.27 11.57 -15.46
CA ALA A 30 -31.70 11.13 -16.73
C ALA A 30 -30.18 11.35 -16.77
N GLY A 31 -29.71 12.49 -16.24
CA GLY A 31 -28.28 12.78 -16.09
C GLY A 31 -27.57 11.75 -15.22
N CYS A 32 -28.11 11.47 -14.03
CA CYS A 32 -27.58 10.43 -13.12
C CYS A 32 -27.57 9.04 -13.75
N GLY A 33 -28.67 8.66 -14.41
CA GLY A 33 -28.78 7.39 -15.12
C GLY A 33 -27.71 7.23 -16.20
N MET A 34 -27.43 8.29 -16.97
CA MET A 34 -26.37 8.32 -17.97
C MET A 34 -24.98 8.15 -17.33
N LEU A 35 -24.65 8.91 -16.28
CA LEU A 35 -23.36 8.81 -15.59
C LEU A 35 -23.15 7.40 -15.00
N LEU A 36 -24.17 6.85 -14.35
CA LEU A 36 -24.11 5.52 -13.76
C LEU A 36 -23.95 4.43 -14.82
N ALA A 37 -24.68 4.52 -15.93
CA ALA A 37 -24.58 3.57 -17.03
C ALA A 37 -23.16 3.56 -17.61
N ALA A 38 -22.56 4.73 -17.82
CA ALA A 38 -21.18 4.86 -18.28
C ALA A 38 -20.18 4.23 -17.29
N LEU A 39 -20.29 4.58 -16.00
CA LEU A 39 -19.42 4.00 -14.96
C LEU A 39 -19.53 2.47 -14.87
N LYS A 40 -20.75 1.92 -14.91
CA LYS A 40 -20.99 0.48 -14.88
C LYS A 40 -20.39 -0.21 -16.11
N GLN A 41 -20.59 0.35 -17.30
CA GLN A 41 -20.04 -0.19 -18.54
C GLN A 41 -18.51 -0.23 -18.49
N TRP A 42 -17.86 0.87 -18.08
CA TRP A 42 -16.40 0.92 -17.98
C TRP A 42 -15.86 -0.01 -16.90
N LEU A 43 -16.54 -0.07 -15.74
CA LEU A 43 -16.14 -0.95 -14.65
C LEU A 43 -16.10 -2.41 -15.08
N VAL A 44 -17.09 -2.88 -15.85
CA VAL A 44 -17.08 -4.22 -16.42
C VAL A 44 -15.83 -4.42 -17.30
N GLY A 45 -15.56 -3.49 -18.22
CA GLY A 45 -14.38 -3.55 -19.08
C GLY A 45 -13.05 -3.58 -18.31
N TYR A 46 -12.96 -2.83 -17.21
CA TYR A 46 -11.75 -2.80 -16.36
C TYR A 46 -11.60 -4.02 -15.46
N LEU A 47 -12.70 -4.62 -14.97
CA LEU A 47 -12.64 -5.77 -14.06
C LEU A 47 -12.41 -7.10 -14.76
N VAL A 48 -12.87 -7.26 -16.01
CA VAL A 48 -12.70 -8.50 -16.79
C VAL A 48 -11.25 -9.04 -16.76
N PRO A 49 -10.20 -8.24 -17.00
CA PRO A 49 -8.83 -8.74 -16.94
C PRO A 49 -8.28 -8.91 -15.51
N LEU A 50 -8.98 -8.41 -14.48
CA LEU A 50 -8.45 -8.28 -13.11
C LEU A 50 -9.01 -9.33 -12.13
N ARG A 51 -10.03 -10.10 -12.51
CA ARG A 51 -10.67 -11.11 -11.66
C ARG A 51 -10.65 -12.49 -12.29
N VAL A 52 -10.46 -13.52 -11.46
CA VAL A 52 -10.63 -14.93 -11.86
C VAL A 52 -12.11 -15.33 -11.85
N ARG A 53 -12.91 -14.73 -10.97
CA ARG A 53 -14.36 -14.95 -10.89
C ARG A 53 -15.11 -13.97 -11.79
N ASN A 54 -16.27 -14.40 -12.28
CA ASN A 54 -17.15 -13.55 -13.08
C ASN A 54 -17.54 -12.29 -12.27
N ALA A 55 -17.53 -11.13 -12.92
CA ALA A 55 -17.80 -9.84 -12.30
C ALA A 55 -19.16 -9.76 -11.57
N GLN A 56 -20.08 -10.70 -11.84
CA GLN A 56 -21.42 -10.77 -11.25
C GLN A 56 -21.48 -11.43 -9.87
N ASP A 57 -20.45 -12.18 -9.44
CA ASP A 57 -20.45 -12.90 -8.15
C ASP A 57 -20.13 -12.02 -6.94
N GLY A 58 -19.97 -10.70 -7.14
CA GLY A 58 -19.42 -9.76 -6.15
C GLY A 58 -20.18 -8.44 -6.03
N ALA A 59 -21.51 -8.44 -6.19
CA ALA A 59 -22.33 -7.21 -6.14
C ALA A 59 -22.04 -6.30 -4.92
N GLY A 60 -21.60 -6.88 -3.80
CA GLY A 60 -21.27 -6.15 -2.57
C GLY A 60 -20.07 -5.20 -2.65
N ASP A 61 -19.17 -5.33 -3.64
CA ASP A 61 -18.03 -4.41 -3.76
C ASP A 61 -18.08 -3.45 -4.94
N GLN A 62 -19.05 -3.62 -5.84
CA GLN A 62 -19.23 -2.78 -7.01
C GLN A 62 -19.37 -1.30 -6.64
N GLU A 63 -20.12 -0.98 -5.57
CA GLU A 63 -20.30 0.40 -5.11
C GLU A 63 -18.95 1.06 -4.76
N THR A 64 -18.01 0.32 -4.17
CA THR A 64 -16.69 0.87 -3.81
C THR A 64 -15.94 1.29 -5.08
N TYR A 65 -15.93 0.46 -6.13
CA TYR A 65 -15.29 0.82 -7.39
C TYR A 65 -15.98 2.01 -8.06
N LEU A 66 -17.31 1.99 -8.14
CA LEU A 66 -18.09 3.07 -8.76
C LEU A 66 -17.83 4.41 -8.05
N ARG A 67 -17.80 4.43 -6.70
CA ARG A 67 -17.50 5.63 -5.92
C ARG A 67 -16.08 6.14 -6.16
N ARG A 68 -15.08 5.25 -6.25
CA ARG A 68 -13.69 5.66 -6.55
C ARG A 68 -13.53 6.17 -7.99
N MET A 69 -14.17 5.53 -8.97
CA MET A 69 -14.20 6.00 -10.35
C MET A 69 -14.90 7.36 -10.46
N TRP A 70 -16.03 7.53 -9.77
CA TRP A 70 -16.73 8.81 -9.71
C TRP A 70 -15.85 9.91 -9.12
N GLY A 71 -15.21 9.66 -7.97
CA GLY A 71 -14.30 10.63 -7.36
C GLY A 71 -13.18 11.07 -8.31
N SER A 72 -12.60 10.13 -9.06
CA SER A 72 -11.60 10.43 -10.09
C SER A 72 -12.18 11.25 -11.25
N TRP A 73 -13.33 10.85 -11.80
CA TRP A 73 -13.96 11.55 -12.93
C TRP A 73 -14.38 12.97 -12.53
N ARG A 74 -15.10 13.11 -11.41
CA ARG A 74 -15.52 14.38 -10.83
C ARG A 74 -14.35 15.36 -10.70
N HIS A 75 -13.22 14.90 -10.15
CA HIS A 75 -12.03 15.73 -10.00
C HIS A 75 -11.58 16.34 -11.34
N HIS A 76 -11.44 15.50 -12.37
CA HIS A 76 -11.01 15.96 -13.69
C HIS A 76 -12.08 16.78 -14.42
N TRP A 77 -13.35 16.56 -14.13
CA TRP A 77 -14.44 17.37 -14.68
C TRP A 77 -14.45 18.78 -14.07
N HIS A 78 -14.22 18.92 -12.77
CA HIS A 78 -13.98 20.24 -12.18
C HIS A 78 -12.77 20.94 -12.81
N ASP A 79 -11.68 20.21 -13.05
CA ASP A 79 -10.50 20.77 -13.72
C ASP A 79 -10.78 21.23 -15.15
N ALA A 80 -11.59 20.48 -15.89
CA ALA A 80 -12.00 20.85 -17.24
C ALA A 80 -12.86 22.13 -17.25
N VAL A 81 -13.83 22.23 -16.34
CA VAL A 81 -14.66 23.43 -16.19
C VAL A 81 -13.81 24.64 -15.81
N ALA A 82 -12.90 24.48 -14.84
CA ALA A 82 -11.99 25.55 -14.42
C ALA A 82 -11.04 25.98 -15.56
N GLY A 83 -10.50 25.02 -16.31
CA GLY A 83 -9.64 25.27 -17.48
C GLY A 83 -10.38 25.96 -18.64
N ASN A 84 -11.70 25.81 -18.73
CA ASN A 84 -12.55 26.43 -19.74
C ASN A 84 -13.26 27.71 -19.22
N GLY A 85 -12.61 28.44 -18.31
CA GLY A 85 -13.13 29.72 -17.79
C GLY A 85 -14.42 29.59 -16.98
N ASN A 86 -14.62 28.46 -16.29
CA ASN A 86 -15.85 28.10 -15.57
C ASN A 86 -17.09 27.93 -16.46
N THR A 87 -16.89 27.68 -17.76
CA THR A 87 -17.99 27.38 -18.69
C THR A 87 -18.49 25.94 -18.49
N PRO A 88 -19.82 25.70 -18.52
CA PRO A 88 -20.38 24.35 -18.49
C PRO A 88 -19.71 23.43 -19.52
N THR A 89 -19.31 22.24 -19.09
CA THR A 89 -18.50 21.32 -19.91
C THR A 89 -19.13 19.92 -19.91
N ASP A 90 -19.19 19.26 -21.08
CA ASP A 90 -19.76 17.92 -21.20
C ASP A 90 -18.90 16.87 -20.48
N GLY A 91 -19.44 16.27 -19.42
CA GLY A 91 -18.74 15.29 -18.60
C GLY A 91 -18.33 14.03 -19.34
N LEU A 92 -19.11 13.57 -20.32
CA LEU A 92 -18.75 12.38 -21.11
C LEU A 92 -17.54 12.65 -22.02
N ALA A 93 -17.47 13.85 -22.59
CA ALA A 93 -16.28 14.28 -23.34
C ALA A 93 -15.04 14.34 -22.42
N VAL A 94 -15.22 14.82 -21.18
CA VAL A 94 -14.15 14.80 -20.17
C VAL A 94 -13.69 13.39 -19.86
N ALA A 95 -14.62 12.46 -19.62
CA ALA A 95 -14.30 11.07 -19.33
C ALA A 95 -13.46 10.44 -20.45
N GLU A 96 -13.83 10.67 -21.70
CA GLU A 96 -13.10 10.10 -22.83
C GLU A 96 -11.67 10.64 -22.91
N GLN A 97 -11.46 11.94 -22.69
CA GLN A 97 -10.12 12.53 -22.65
C GLN A 97 -9.26 11.93 -21.52
N ILE A 98 -9.79 11.81 -20.30
CA ILE A 98 -9.00 11.27 -19.18
C ILE A 98 -8.69 9.78 -19.35
N ARG A 99 -9.58 9.00 -19.97
CA ARG A 99 -9.32 7.59 -20.30
C ARG A 99 -8.20 7.44 -21.32
N GLN A 100 -8.00 8.42 -22.18
CA GLN A 100 -6.86 8.52 -23.09
C GLN A 100 -5.59 9.09 -22.43
N GLY A 101 -5.64 9.34 -21.11
CA GLY A 101 -4.55 9.90 -20.33
C GLY A 101 -4.32 11.39 -20.54
N ARG A 102 -5.33 12.12 -21.03
CA ARG A 102 -5.27 13.56 -21.22
C ARG A 102 -5.97 14.30 -20.08
N GLY A 103 -5.27 15.26 -19.49
CA GLY A 103 -5.73 16.10 -18.39
C GLY A 103 -5.89 17.55 -18.79
N TYR A 104 -6.48 18.35 -17.89
CA TYR A 104 -6.82 19.75 -18.12
C TYR A 104 -5.88 20.74 -17.40
N ARG A 105 -4.88 20.23 -16.69
CA ARG A 105 -3.87 21.02 -15.98
C ARG A 105 -2.48 20.85 -16.59
N GLY A 106 -1.69 21.93 -16.57
CA GLY A 106 -0.27 21.91 -16.95
C GLY A 106 -0.05 21.42 -18.38
N LYS A 107 0.77 20.38 -18.55
CA LYS A 107 1.05 19.77 -19.87
C LYS A 107 -0.06 18.86 -20.38
N GLY A 108 -1.10 18.61 -19.59
CA GLY A 108 -2.23 17.77 -19.97
C GLY A 108 -1.93 16.28 -20.10
N ASP A 109 -0.78 15.78 -19.62
CA ASP A 109 -0.48 14.34 -19.59
C ASP A 109 -0.73 13.79 -18.18
N LEU A 110 -1.68 12.86 -18.05
CA LEU A 110 -2.00 12.19 -16.80
C LEU A 110 -1.11 10.98 -16.55
N GLY A 111 -0.41 10.46 -17.56
CA GLY A 111 0.51 9.33 -17.46
C GLY A 111 -0.17 7.94 -17.42
N GLY A 112 -1.45 7.85 -17.80
CA GLY A 112 -2.24 6.62 -17.80
C GLY A 112 -3.74 6.91 -17.87
N ASP A 113 -4.58 5.88 -17.79
CA ASP A 113 -6.04 5.98 -17.70
C ASP A 113 -6.44 6.03 -16.21
N PRO A 114 -6.75 7.20 -15.61
CA PRO A 114 -7.02 7.29 -14.18
C PRO A 114 -8.24 6.49 -13.74
N LEU A 115 -9.25 6.31 -14.61
CA LEU A 115 -10.45 5.56 -14.29
C LEU A 115 -10.15 4.06 -14.21
N GLY A 116 -9.42 3.52 -15.18
CA GLY A 116 -8.95 2.13 -15.12
C GLY A 116 -7.94 1.91 -14.01
N ASP A 117 -7.09 2.89 -13.76
CA ASP A 117 -6.06 2.86 -12.73
C ASP A 117 -6.62 2.82 -11.30
N VAL A 118 -7.72 3.54 -11.01
CA VAL A 118 -8.36 3.42 -9.68
C VAL A 118 -8.99 2.06 -9.46
N VAL A 119 -9.54 1.44 -10.52
CA VAL A 119 -10.06 0.07 -10.45
C VAL A 119 -8.94 -0.94 -10.20
N LEU A 120 -7.83 -0.82 -10.94
CA LEU A 120 -6.64 -1.65 -10.73
C LEU A 120 -6.08 -1.48 -9.32
N ALA A 121 -5.97 -0.25 -8.82
CA ALA A 121 -5.46 0.02 -7.47
C ALA A 121 -6.35 -0.53 -6.36
N GLU A 122 -7.68 -0.44 -6.50
CA GLU A 122 -8.64 -1.03 -5.57
C GLU A 122 -8.56 -2.56 -5.58
N ALA A 123 -8.58 -3.18 -6.77
CA ALA A 123 -8.51 -4.63 -6.91
C ALA A 123 -7.17 -5.20 -6.40
N ALA A 124 -6.05 -4.55 -6.74
CA ALA A 124 -4.74 -4.90 -6.20
C ALA A 124 -4.69 -4.71 -4.68
N GLY A 125 -5.25 -3.61 -4.16
CA GLY A 125 -5.35 -3.36 -2.71
C GLY A 125 -6.17 -4.42 -1.96
N ARG A 126 -7.14 -5.05 -2.62
CA ARG A 126 -7.89 -6.22 -2.14
C ARG A 126 -7.15 -7.55 -2.32
N ARG A 127 -5.98 -7.53 -2.95
CA ARG A 127 -5.13 -8.69 -3.24
C ARG A 127 -5.76 -9.68 -4.21
N GLU A 128 -6.57 -9.20 -5.15
CA GLU A 128 -7.01 -10.01 -6.28
C GLU A 128 -5.78 -10.45 -7.09
N ALA A 129 -5.58 -11.77 -7.25
CA ALA A 129 -4.33 -12.32 -7.79
C ALA A 129 -4.02 -11.77 -9.20
N CYS A 130 -5.02 -11.73 -10.08
CA CYS A 130 -4.88 -11.18 -11.43
C CYS A 130 -4.58 -9.67 -11.41
N ALA A 131 -5.20 -8.91 -10.49
CA ALA A 131 -4.93 -7.48 -10.36
C ALA A 131 -3.50 -7.19 -9.85
N VAL A 132 -3.01 -7.97 -8.88
CA VAL A 132 -1.63 -7.85 -8.40
C VAL A 132 -0.63 -8.22 -9.50
N ALA A 133 -0.92 -9.27 -10.26
CA ALA A 133 -0.11 -9.69 -11.41
C ALA A 133 -0.08 -8.60 -12.49
N GLU A 134 -1.25 -8.05 -12.86
CA GLU A 134 -1.35 -6.97 -13.86
C GLU A 134 -0.67 -5.69 -13.39
N PHE A 135 -0.85 -5.31 -12.12
CA PHE A 135 -0.16 -4.16 -11.52
C PHE A 135 1.36 -4.33 -11.61
N THR A 136 1.86 -5.51 -11.23
CA THR A 136 3.30 -5.83 -11.28
C THR A 136 3.81 -5.77 -12.72
N ARG A 137 3.11 -6.42 -13.66
CA ARG A 137 3.46 -6.45 -15.08
C ARG A 137 3.53 -5.04 -15.68
N ARG A 138 2.55 -4.17 -15.38
CA ARG A 138 2.51 -2.78 -15.90
C ARG A 138 3.58 -1.88 -15.29
N PHE A 139 3.84 -2.00 -13.99
CA PHE A 139 4.51 -0.93 -13.26
C PHE A 139 5.87 -1.29 -12.66
N HIS A 140 6.26 -2.58 -12.61
CA HIS A 140 7.53 -3.01 -12.03
C HIS A 140 8.72 -2.24 -12.62
N GLY A 141 8.95 -2.36 -13.94
CA GLY A 141 10.09 -1.74 -14.60
C GLY A 141 10.12 -0.21 -14.45
N PHE A 142 8.94 0.44 -14.50
CA PHE A 142 8.83 1.87 -14.30
C PHE A 142 9.19 2.28 -12.86
N ALA A 143 8.63 1.63 -11.86
CA ALA A 143 8.88 1.95 -10.45
C ALA A 143 10.35 1.74 -10.08
N MET A 144 10.95 0.63 -10.54
CA MET A 144 12.38 0.36 -10.39
C MET A 144 13.23 1.44 -11.05
N GLY A 145 12.92 1.82 -12.29
CA GLY A 145 13.61 2.90 -12.98
C GLY A 145 13.52 4.25 -12.24
N GLN A 146 12.37 4.57 -11.61
CA GLN A 146 12.23 5.78 -10.81
C GLN A 146 13.04 5.71 -9.51
N ALA A 147 13.11 4.55 -8.86
CA ALA A 147 13.89 4.34 -7.64
C ALA A 147 15.40 4.42 -7.90
N ILE A 148 15.89 3.73 -8.93
CA ILE A 148 17.32 3.70 -9.32
C ILE A 148 17.85 5.09 -9.68
N LYS A 149 17.03 5.92 -10.35
CA LYS A 149 17.38 7.33 -10.65
C LYS A 149 17.73 8.14 -9.41
N VAL A 150 17.21 7.75 -8.25
CA VAL A 150 17.38 8.47 -6.99
C VAL A 150 18.40 7.78 -6.07
N ARG A 151 18.46 6.44 -6.10
CA ARG A 151 19.37 5.61 -5.32
C ARG A 151 19.88 4.46 -6.17
N ARG A 152 21.16 4.50 -6.58
CA ARG A 152 21.77 3.46 -7.42
C ARG A 152 21.89 2.12 -6.70
N GLU A 153 21.92 2.13 -5.37
CA GLU A 153 21.98 0.96 -4.50
C GLU A 153 20.74 0.06 -4.67
N VAL A 154 19.60 0.63 -5.08
CA VAL A 154 18.41 -0.17 -5.42
C VAL A 154 18.69 -1.14 -6.57
N ALA A 155 19.65 -0.85 -7.45
CA ALA A 155 20.03 -1.76 -8.53
C ALA A 155 20.85 -2.97 -8.04
N GLN A 156 21.38 -2.95 -6.81
CA GLN A 156 22.14 -4.07 -6.23
C GLN A 156 21.20 -5.21 -5.79
N ASP A 157 20.01 -4.87 -5.32
CA ASP A 157 18.97 -5.82 -4.92
C ASP A 157 17.58 -5.28 -5.33
N PRO A 158 17.24 -5.39 -6.63
CA PRO A 158 15.98 -4.84 -7.15
C PRO A 158 14.76 -5.57 -6.60
N ASP A 159 14.88 -6.88 -6.32
CA ASP A 159 13.78 -7.72 -5.87
C ASP A 159 13.43 -7.45 -4.40
N ASP A 160 14.42 -7.28 -3.50
CA ASP A 160 14.15 -6.87 -2.11
C ASP A 160 13.45 -5.51 -2.07
N TYR A 161 13.93 -4.52 -2.84
CA TYR A 161 13.30 -3.22 -2.90
C TYR A 161 11.87 -3.30 -3.45
N TRP A 162 11.65 -4.06 -4.52
CA TRP A 162 10.32 -4.24 -5.10
C TRP A 162 9.36 -4.89 -4.09
N ASN A 163 9.79 -5.93 -3.39
CA ASN A 163 9.00 -6.58 -2.35
C ASN A 163 8.63 -5.62 -1.22
N ARG A 164 9.57 -4.77 -0.76
CA ARG A 164 9.28 -3.71 0.21
C ARG A 164 8.29 -2.68 -0.32
N LEU A 165 8.39 -2.32 -1.60
CA LEU A 165 7.45 -1.41 -2.24
C LEU A 165 6.05 -2.04 -2.32
N LEU A 166 5.92 -3.30 -2.72
CA LEU A 166 4.65 -4.03 -2.71
C LEU A 166 4.05 -4.10 -1.31
N CYS A 167 4.85 -4.43 -0.28
CA CYS A 167 4.40 -4.41 1.11
C CYS A 167 3.87 -3.03 1.53
N LYS A 168 4.52 -1.94 1.11
CA LYS A 168 4.03 -0.57 1.36
C LYS A 168 2.73 -0.26 0.62
N LEU A 169 2.62 -0.68 -0.64
CA LEU A 169 1.50 -0.39 -1.53
C LEU A 169 0.24 -1.17 -1.15
N LEU A 170 0.39 -2.44 -0.82
CA LEU A 170 -0.68 -3.37 -0.45
C LEU A 170 -0.98 -3.34 1.06
N GLY A 171 0.00 -2.93 1.87
CA GLY A 171 -0.09 -2.86 3.33
C GLY A 171 -0.08 -4.24 3.99
N ASN A 172 -0.34 -4.28 5.29
CA ASN A 172 -0.62 -5.52 6.02
C ASN A 172 -2.13 -5.76 6.04
N ALA A 173 -2.56 -7.01 6.29
CA ALA A 173 -3.97 -7.42 6.23
C ALA A 173 -4.95 -6.53 7.01
N VAL A 174 -4.51 -5.87 8.08
CA VAL A 174 -5.36 -5.10 9.01
C VAL A 174 -5.43 -3.60 8.69
N GLY A 175 -4.45 -3.02 7.99
CA GLY A 175 -4.30 -1.55 7.86
C GLY A 175 -4.54 -0.99 6.46
N GLY A 176 -4.56 -1.83 5.43
CA GLY A 176 -4.50 -1.37 4.03
C GLY A 176 -3.18 -0.67 3.69
N GLY A 177 -2.80 -0.70 2.42
CA GLY A 177 -1.58 -0.07 1.93
C GLY A 177 -1.81 1.29 1.29
N ALA A 178 -0.71 1.89 0.80
CA ALA A 178 -0.75 3.19 0.14
C ALA A 178 -1.67 3.23 -1.09
N LEU A 179 -1.96 2.11 -1.76
CA LEU A 179 -2.91 2.07 -2.89
C LEU A 179 -4.34 2.49 -2.50
N LYS A 180 -4.74 2.32 -1.24
CA LYS A 180 -6.04 2.83 -0.75
C LYS A 180 -6.12 4.36 -0.77
N GLN A 181 -4.98 5.05 -0.81
CA GLN A 181 -4.89 6.51 -0.85
C GLN A 181 -4.80 7.05 -2.29
N PHE A 182 -4.81 6.19 -3.30
CA PHE A 182 -4.79 6.62 -4.69
C PHE A 182 -6.21 7.01 -5.15
N HIS A 183 -6.44 8.28 -5.44
CA HIS A 183 -7.78 8.80 -5.79
C HIS A 183 -7.97 9.11 -7.28
N GLY A 184 -6.99 8.79 -8.14
CA GLY A 184 -7.12 9.03 -9.59
C GLY A 184 -6.99 10.49 -10.04
N HIS A 185 -6.50 11.40 -9.17
CA HIS A 185 -6.20 12.79 -9.56
C HIS A 185 -5.09 12.90 -10.62
N CYS A 186 -4.33 11.82 -10.82
CA CYS A 186 -3.41 11.62 -11.94
C CYS A 186 -3.37 10.11 -12.26
N GLY A 187 -2.72 9.72 -13.34
CA GLY A 187 -2.47 8.31 -13.65
C GLY A 187 -1.61 7.65 -12.58
N LEU A 188 -1.88 6.37 -12.33
CA LEU A 188 -1.22 5.57 -11.29
C LEU A 188 0.28 5.51 -11.49
N ARG A 189 0.75 5.56 -12.74
CA ARG A 189 2.17 5.66 -13.08
C ARG A 189 2.84 6.86 -12.40
N ASN A 190 2.28 8.06 -12.53
CA ASN A 190 2.87 9.29 -11.99
C ASN A 190 2.85 9.30 -10.46
N TRP A 191 1.73 8.89 -9.87
CA TRP A 191 1.60 8.73 -8.42
C TRP A 191 2.62 7.70 -7.88
N LEU A 192 2.73 6.53 -8.53
CA LEU A 192 3.62 5.46 -8.13
C LEU A 192 5.09 5.88 -8.22
N GLY A 193 5.47 6.65 -9.25
CA GLY A 193 6.82 7.19 -9.36
C GLY A 193 7.21 8.03 -8.14
N THR A 194 6.27 8.81 -7.61
CA THR A 194 6.48 9.58 -6.37
C THR A 194 6.62 8.67 -5.16
N VAL A 195 5.78 7.64 -5.03
CA VAL A 195 5.83 6.69 -3.92
C VAL A 195 7.14 5.88 -3.93
N ALA A 196 7.57 5.40 -5.10
CA ALA A 196 8.80 4.65 -5.30
C ALA A 196 10.02 5.50 -4.89
N LYS A 197 10.17 6.71 -5.44
CA LYS A 197 11.28 7.61 -5.06
C LYS A 197 11.32 7.90 -3.57
N ARG A 198 10.16 8.20 -2.95
CA ARG A 198 10.08 8.45 -1.50
C ARG A 198 10.48 7.23 -0.68
N LEU A 199 10.15 6.02 -1.12
CA LEU A 199 10.59 4.80 -0.45
C LEU A 199 12.09 4.59 -0.61
N ALA A 200 12.65 4.79 -1.81
CA ALA A 200 14.08 4.65 -2.08
C ALA A 200 14.92 5.56 -1.18
N TRP A 201 14.51 6.82 -1.01
CA TRP A 201 15.12 7.76 -0.06
C TRP A 201 15.10 7.28 1.40
N LYS A 202 14.09 6.50 1.79
CA LYS A 202 13.90 6.03 3.18
C LYS A 202 14.63 4.73 3.47
N VAL A 203 14.59 3.77 2.54
CA VAL A 203 15.20 2.44 2.69
C VAL A 203 16.72 2.56 2.67
N VAL A 204 17.26 3.47 1.86
CA VAL A 204 18.68 3.81 1.81
C VAL A 204 18.93 5.10 2.59
N LYS A 205 18.48 5.15 3.85
CA LYS A 205 19.23 5.94 4.82
C LYS A 205 20.58 5.23 4.97
N PRO A 206 21.72 5.94 4.93
CA PRO A 206 23.00 5.30 5.18
C PRO A 206 22.84 4.57 6.51
N LYS A 207 23.01 3.24 6.49
CA LYS A 207 23.48 2.55 7.68
C LYS A 207 24.68 3.40 8.11
N PRO A 208 24.72 4.00 9.32
CA PRO A 208 25.99 4.54 9.82
C PRO A 208 27.02 3.46 9.54
N PRO A 209 28.19 3.80 8.97
CA PRO A 209 29.17 2.82 8.50
C PRO A 209 29.21 1.75 9.57
N GLN A 210 28.63 0.59 9.24
CA GLN A 210 28.65 -0.45 10.22
C GLN A 210 30.13 -0.75 10.36
N PRO A 211 30.69 -0.74 11.58
CA PRO A 211 31.97 -1.39 11.75
C PRO A 211 31.84 -2.74 11.05
N PRO A 212 32.82 -3.13 10.21
CA PRO A 212 32.70 -4.24 9.29
C PRO A 212 31.97 -5.40 9.98
N LEU A 213 30.81 -5.78 9.45
CA LEU A 213 30.20 -7.04 9.85
C LEU A 213 31.15 -8.10 9.32
N GLU A 214 31.94 -8.69 10.22
CA GLU A 214 32.72 -9.90 10.01
C GLU A 214 31.74 -10.98 9.49
N HIS A 215 31.59 -11.06 8.17
CA HIS A 215 30.83 -12.12 7.52
C HIS A 215 31.77 -13.27 7.23
N GLY A 216 31.82 -14.15 8.22
CA GLY A 216 32.60 -15.36 8.26
C GLY A 216 32.90 -15.61 9.71
N GLY A 217 32.55 -16.79 10.23
CA GLY A 217 33.02 -17.25 11.53
C GLY A 217 34.52 -17.46 11.51
N GLU A 218 35.28 -16.38 11.33
CA GLU A 218 36.55 -16.29 12.00
C GLU A 218 36.15 -16.10 13.46
N GLN A 219 36.40 -17.13 14.28
CA GLN A 219 36.74 -16.89 15.68
C GLN A 219 37.54 -15.59 15.67
N PRO A 220 37.15 -14.54 16.42
CA PRO A 220 37.99 -13.35 16.49
C PRO A 220 39.41 -13.85 16.72
N SER A 221 40.42 -13.26 16.08
CA SER A 221 41.81 -13.77 16.11
C SER A 221 42.41 -13.91 17.52
N ASN A 222 41.62 -13.54 18.53
CA ASN A 222 41.86 -13.45 19.95
C ASN A 222 40.89 -14.35 20.73
N TRP A 223 40.05 -15.17 20.06
CA TRP A 223 39.09 -16.07 20.69
C TRP A 223 39.88 -17.14 21.42
N THR A 224 39.91 -16.99 22.73
CA THR A 224 40.64 -17.92 23.57
C THR A 224 39.76 -19.14 23.87
N PRO A 225 40.36 -20.27 24.25
CA PRO A 225 39.63 -21.35 24.89
C PRO A 225 38.80 -20.88 26.11
N GLU A 226 39.21 -19.79 26.77
CA GLU A 226 38.44 -19.18 27.87
C GLU A 226 37.16 -18.50 27.37
N ASP A 227 37.18 -17.87 26.19
CA ASP A 227 35.99 -17.27 25.58
C ASP A 227 35.00 -18.33 25.10
N GLU A 228 35.48 -19.46 24.58
CA GLU A 228 34.65 -20.62 24.25
C GLU A 228 34.00 -21.23 25.49
N LEU A 229 34.77 -21.35 26.59
CA LEU A 229 34.26 -21.83 27.86
C LEU A 229 33.21 -20.87 28.44
N ARG A 230 33.45 -19.56 28.37
CA ARG A 230 32.48 -18.51 28.80
C ARG A 230 31.21 -18.55 27.97
N LEU A 231 31.31 -18.67 26.64
CA LEU A 231 30.14 -18.77 25.76
C LEU A 231 29.35 -20.06 26.05
N SER A 232 30.04 -21.20 26.17
CA SER A 232 29.40 -22.47 26.50
C SER A 232 28.71 -22.42 27.86
N ALA A 233 29.33 -21.79 28.87
CA ALA A 233 28.73 -21.58 30.18
C ALA A 233 27.51 -20.65 30.12
N ALA A 234 27.58 -19.56 29.34
CA ALA A 234 26.47 -18.65 29.13
C ALA A 234 25.28 -19.34 28.45
N VAL A 235 25.53 -20.12 27.40
CA VAL A 235 24.50 -20.91 26.70
C VAL A 235 23.89 -21.95 27.62
N ALA A 236 24.69 -22.63 28.43
CA ALA A 236 24.21 -23.61 29.41
C ALA A 236 23.30 -23.00 30.50
N ARG A 237 23.41 -21.68 30.77
CA ARG A 237 22.54 -20.95 31.71
C ARG A 237 21.19 -20.54 31.13
N ILE A 238 21.02 -20.54 29.80
CA ILE A 238 19.77 -20.10 29.13
C ILE A 238 18.53 -20.86 29.65
N PRO A 239 18.52 -22.20 29.79
CA PRO A 239 17.35 -22.92 30.27
C PRO A 239 16.94 -22.50 31.69
N GLN A 240 17.92 -22.28 32.58
CA GLN A 240 17.67 -21.86 33.97
C GLN A 240 17.15 -20.42 34.03
N TRP A 241 17.74 -19.52 33.25
CA TRP A 241 17.25 -18.15 33.13
C TRP A 241 15.81 -18.13 32.57
N LEU A 242 15.53 -18.82 31.46
CA LEU A 242 14.17 -18.91 30.91
C LEU A 242 13.17 -19.49 31.92
N ALA A 243 13.58 -20.46 32.74
CA ALA A 243 12.74 -21.04 33.78
C ALA A 243 12.41 -20.05 34.91
N SER A 244 13.31 -19.10 35.21
CA SER A 244 13.09 -18.02 36.19
C SER A 244 12.15 -16.92 35.70
N LEU A 245 11.96 -16.78 34.39
CA LEU A 245 11.04 -15.79 33.83
C LEU A 245 9.59 -16.21 34.04
N ASP A 246 8.71 -15.23 34.22
CA ASP A 246 7.27 -15.47 34.18
C ASP A 246 6.82 -15.94 32.79
N ALA A 247 5.62 -16.52 32.71
CA ALA A 247 5.09 -17.09 31.48
C ALA A 247 4.98 -16.05 30.33
N SER A 248 4.71 -14.79 30.66
CA SER A 248 4.55 -13.74 29.65
C SER A 248 5.89 -13.29 29.08
N ASP A 249 6.92 -13.17 29.91
CA ASP A 249 8.26 -12.76 29.51
C ASP A 249 8.98 -13.88 28.76
N ARG A 250 8.77 -15.14 29.18
CA ARG A 250 9.24 -16.30 28.43
C ARG A 250 8.64 -16.38 27.03
N ALA A 251 7.34 -16.16 26.91
CA ALA A 251 6.66 -16.09 25.61
C ALA A 251 7.21 -14.94 24.75
N LEU A 252 7.50 -13.79 25.36
CA LEU A 252 8.09 -12.65 24.67
C LEU A 252 9.48 -12.96 24.11
N VAL A 253 10.34 -13.61 24.90
CA VAL A 253 11.68 -14.03 24.48
C VAL A 253 11.62 -15.04 23.34
N GLN A 254 10.74 -16.06 23.46
CA GLN A 254 10.51 -17.05 22.41
C GLN A 254 10.13 -16.38 21.08
N MET A 255 9.06 -15.57 21.10
CA MET A 255 8.56 -14.92 19.89
C MET A 255 9.60 -14.00 19.24
N CYS A 256 10.28 -13.16 20.03
CA CYS A 256 11.15 -12.12 19.47
C CYS A 256 12.56 -12.62 19.11
N LEU A 257 13.15 -13.49 19.94
CA LEU A 257 14.56 -13.88 19.79
C LEU A 257 14.72 -15.23 19.07
N LEU A 258 13.83 -16.19 19.34
CA LEU A 258 13.90 -17.51 18.72
C LEU A 258 13.11 -17.56 17.41
N ASP A 259 11.87 -17.10 17.43
CA ASP A 259 10.98 -17.15 16.25
C ASP A 259 11.15 -15.92 15.33
N ARG A 260 11.98 -14.95 15.74
CA ARG A 260 12.28 -13.69 15.03
C ARG A 260 11.02 -12.87 14.64
N LEU A 261 9.96 -12.98 15.43
CA LEU A 261 8.73 -12.23 15.22
C LEU A 261 8.97 -10.72 15.46
N PRO A 262 8.45 -9.83 14.60
CA PRO A 262 8.55 -8.39 14.84
C PRO A 262 7.90 -7.99 16.17
N GLN A 263 8.55 -7.12 16.94
CA GLN A 263 8.06 -6.68 18.27
C GLN A 263 6.64 -6.09 18.23
N LYS A 264 6.25 -5.48 17.11
CA LYS A 264 4.88 -4.96 16.90
C LYS A 264 3.85 -6.09 16.85
N ASP A 265 4.20 -7.21 16.25
CA ASP A 265 3.31 -8.37 16.10
C ASP A 265 3.27 -9.17 17.41
N ALA A 266 4.42 -9.33 18.09
CA ALA A 266 4.48 -9.86 19.45
C ALA A 266 3.63 -9.03 20.43
N ALA A 267 3.63 -7.69 20.29
CA ALA A 267 2.78 -6.80 21.08
C ALA A 267 1.28 -7.04 20.84
N ALA A 268 0.88 -7.29 19.60
CA ALA A 268 -0.50 -7.63 19.26
C ALA A 268 -0.92 -8.98 19.88
N VAL A 269 -0.06 -10.00 19.79
CA VAL A 269 -0.31 -11.33 20.37
C VAL A 269 -0.42 -11.26 21.89
N LEU A 270 0.48 -10.54 22.54
CA LEU A 270 0.49 -10.38 24.00
C LEU A 270 -0.53 -9.35 24.52
N LYS A 271 -1.27 -8.69 23.63
CA LYS A 271 -2.20 -7.58 23.97
C LYS A 271 -1.53 -6.48 24.80
N ARG A 272 -0.28 -6.13 24.46
CA ARG A 272 0.53 -5.09 25.12
C ARG A 272 0.81 -3.94 24.16
N HIS A 273 1.10 -2.76 24.72
CA HIS A 273 1.56 -1.63 23.90
C HIS A 273 2.97 -1.91 23.33
N PRO A 274 3.25 -1.62 22.04
CA PRO A 274 4.55 -1.92 21.43
C PRO A 274 5.77 -1.32 22.16
N GLY A 275 5.62 -0.12 22.73
CA GLY A 275 6.67 0.51 23.53
C GLY A 275 7.04 -0.26 24.80
N ASN A 276 6.06 -0.94 25.41
CA ASN A 276 6.30 -1.74 26.61
C ASN A 276 7.00 -3.05 26.26
N VAL A 277 6.68 -3.63 25.10
CA VAL A 277 7.35 -4.84 24.58
C VAL A 277 8.81 -4.58 24.29
N ALA A 278 9.13 -3.49 23.58
CA ALA A 278 10.51 -3.12 23.26
C ALA A 278 11.35 -2.87 24.53
N ARG A 279 10.77 -2.13 25.49
CA ARG A 279 11.42 -1.84 26.77
C ARG A 279 11.64 -3.11 27.58
N ARG A 280 10.61 -3.95 27.71
CA ARG A 280 10.69 -5.18 28.51
C ARG A 280 11.69 -6.18 27.93
N LEU A 281 11.72 -6.34 26.60
CA LEU A 281 12.69 -7.23 25.96
C LEU A 281 14.13 -6.77 26.21
N LYS A 282 14.38 -5.45 26.20
CA LYS A 282 15.68 -4.87 26.53
C LYS A 282 16.05 -5.09 28.00
N ASP A 283 15.09 -4.94 28.91
CA ASP A 283 15.29 -5.19 30.33
C ASP A 283 15.65 -6.68 30.56
N LEU A 284 14.91 -7.61 29.95
CA LEU A 284 15.19 -9.05 30.04
C LEU A 284 16.57 -9.44 29.49
N GLN A 285 16.98 -8.84 28.37
CA GLN A 285 18.33 -9.05 27.82
C GLN A 285 19.43 -8.55 28.77
N ARG A 286 19.21 -7.40 29.42
CA ARG A 286 20.14 -6.89 30.44
C ARG A 286 20.16 -7.82 31.67
N ASP A 287 19.00 -8.23 32.17
CA ASP A 287 18.91 -9.13 33.33
C ASP A 287 19.64 -10.47 33.07
N TYR A 288 19.57 -10.99 31.83
CA TYR A 288 20.35 -12.15 31.43
C TYR A 288 21.85 -11.87 31.46
N LEU A 289 22.31 -10.77 30.86
CA LEU A 289 23.73 -10.41 30.81
C LEU A 289 24.30 -10.17 32.21
N ASP A 290 23.57 -9.46 33.08
CA ASP A 290 23.95 -9.22 34.46
C ASP A 290 24.07 -10.54 35.25
N SER A 291 23.28 -11.57 34.89
CA SER A 291 23.38 -12.91 35.48
C SER A 291 24.62 -13.70 35.04
N LEU A 292 25.32 -13.25 34.00
CA LEU A 292 26.55 -13.87 33.50
C LEU A 292 27.81 -13.29 34.15
N ASP A 293 27.75 -12.05 34.68
CA ASP A 293 28.86 -11.34 35.33
C ASP A 293 29.04 -11.68 36.83
N CYS A 294 28.36 -12.74 37.31
CA CYS A 294 28.46 -13.32 38.65
C CYS A 294 29.17 -14.68 38.65
#